data_AF-A0A6G1IEW9-F1
#
_entry.id   AF-A0A6G1IEW9-F1
#
_cell.length_a   1.000
_cell.length_b   1.000
_cell.length_c   1.000
_cell.angle_alpha   90.00
_cell.angle_beta   90.00
_cell.angle_gamma   90.00
#
_symmetry.space_group_name_H-M   'P 1'
#
loop_
_entity.id
_entity.type
_entity.pdbx_description
1 polymer ?
#
loop_
_entity_poly.entity_id
_entity_poly.type
_entity_poly.pdbx_seq_one_letter_code
_entity_poly.pdbx_strand_id
1 'polypeptide(L)'
;DEAPPGLPPRRMGTDAVLPQGSDRSHQVEVMQSYEMSRPQTDDEQNQAILQREFPNIDSSLIAAIYGDSGSLSATREMLQEL
;
A
#
# COMPACT_ATOMS: atom_id res chain seq x y z
N ASP A 1 -20.34 25.56 20.94
CA ASP A 1 -19.31 25.23 21.93
C ASP A 1 -19.36 23.72 22.13
N GLU A 2 -18.57 22.98 21.37
CA GLU A 2 -18.58 21.50 21.34
C GLU A 2 -17.31 21.01 22.04
N ALA A 3 -17.46 20.45 23.24
CA ALA A 3 -16.35 19.86 23.98
C ALA A 3 -16.06 18.44 23.43
N PRO A 4 -14.79 18.05 23.25
CA PRO A 4 -14.45 16.74 22.69
C PRO A 4 -14.85 15.61 23.67
N PRO A 5 -15.41 14.49 23.18
CA PRO A 5 -15.73 13.36 24.05
C PRO A 5 -14.44 12.79 24.62
N GLY A 6 -14.37 12.79 25.96
CA GLY A 6 -13.20 12.40 26.74
C GLY A 6 -12.78 10.93 26.53
N LEU A 7 -11.46 10.73 26.61
CA LEU A 7 -10.75 9.45 26.55
C LEU A 7 -11.40 8.34 27.40
N PRO A 8 -11.38 7.07 26.94
CA PRO A 8 -11.94 5.95 27.71
C PRO A 8 -11.07 5.61 28.94
N PRO A 9 -11.66 5.07 30.03
CA PRO A 9 -10.97 4.84 31.29
C PRO A 9 -9.88 3.77 31.21
N ARG A 10 -8.83 3.97 32.00
CA ARG A 10 -7.61 3.15 32.05
C ARG A 10 -7.85 1.80 32.77
N ARG A 11 -7.64 0.71 32.03
CA ARG A 11 -7.13 -0.63 32.43
C ARG A 11 -7.84 -1.36 33.59
N MET A 12 -8.79 -2.23 33.26
CA MET A 12 -9.04 -3.50 33.97
C MET A 12 -9.53 -4.56 32.98
N GLY A 13 -8.96 -5.77 33.04
CA GLY A 13 -9.51 -6.99 32.42
C GLY A 13 -8.90 -7.37 31.05
N THR A 14 -7.85 -8.17 31.07
CA THR A 14 -7.19 -8.76 29.88
C THR A 14 -7.98 -9.95 29.30
N ASP A 15 -9.31 -9.89 29.16
CA ASP A 15 -10.09 -11.07 28.73
C ASP A 15 -11.43 -10.81 28.00
N ALA A 16 -11.67 -9.66 27.36
CA ALA A 16 -12.98 -9.46 26.69
C ALA A 16 -13.04 -8.42 25.57
N VAL A 17 -11.99 -8.28 24.75
CA VAL A 17 -12.05 -7.34 23.60
C VAL A 17 -11.74 -8.08 22.30
N LEU A 18 -12.46 -9.16 22.04
CA LEU A 18 -12.68 -9.59 20.65
C LEU A 18 -13.95 -8.88 20.17
N PRO A 19 -13.86 -7.99 19.17
CA PRO A 19 -15.00 -7.20 18.71
C PRO A 19 -16.12 -8.13 18.21
N GLN A 20 -17.26 -8.08 18.90
CA GLN A 20 -18.44 -8.88 18.52
C GLN A 20 -19.12 -8.28 17.29
N GLY A 21 -19.40 -9.14 16.29
CA GLY A 21 -20.38 -8.93 15.21
C GLY A 21 -20.21 -7.65 14.39
N SER A 22 -20.84 -6.56 14.84
CA SER A 22 -20.92 -5.28 14.12
C SER A 22 -19.63 -4.45 14.18
N ASP A 23 -18.88 -4.52 15.27
CA ASP A 23 -17.61 -3.80 15.41
C ASP A 23 -16.54 -4.38 14.48
N ARG A 24 -16.59 -5.70 14.25
CA ARG A 24 -15.73 -6.40 13.30
C ARG A 24 -15.99 -5.97 11.85
N SER A 25 -17.25 -5.82 11.45
CA SER A 25 -17.60 -5.32 10.10
C SER A 25 -17.14 -3.87 9.91
N HIS A 26 -17.33 -3.00 10.90
CA HIS A 26 -16.88 -1.62 10.81
C HIS A 26 -15.34 -1.53 10.78
N GLN A 27 -14.63 -2.33 11.58
CA GLN A 27 -13.18 -2.42 11.55
C GLN A 27 -12.65 -2.94 10.20
N VAL A 28 -13.33 -3.93 9.62
CA VAL A 28 -12.99 -4.47 8.29
C VAL A 28 -13.23 -3.43 7.19
N GLU A 29 -14.34 -2.68 7.25
CA GLU A 29 -14.67 -1.63 6.28
C GLU A 29 -13.67 -0.46 6.36
N VAL A 30 -13.29 -0.05 7.58
CA VAL A 30 -12.25 0.96 7.80
C VAL A 30 -10.90 0.47 7.25
N MET A 31 -10.48 -0.76 7.56
CA MET A 31 -9.23 -1.32 7.02
C MET A 31 -9.24 -1.39 5.48
N GLN A 32 -10.33 -1.87 4.89
CA GLN A 32 -10.48 -1.93 3.44
C GLN A 32 -10.44 -0.54 2.79
N SER A 33 -11.07 0.46 3.42
CA SER A 33 -11.04 1.83 2.88
C SER A 33 -9.62 2.40 2.82
N TYR A 34 -8.75 2.11 3.80
CA TYR A 34 -7.36 2.54 3.79
C TYR A 34 -6.51 1.82 2.73
N GLU A 35 -6.79 0.54 2.46
CA GLU A 35 -6.11 -0.22 1.40
C GLU A 35 -6.56 0.23 0.00
N MET A 36 -7.86 0.48 -0.20
CA MET A 36 -8.41 0.98 -1.46
C MET A 36 -8.00 2.44 -1.76
N SER A 37 -7.73 3.21 -0.71
CA SER A 37 -7.34 4.62 -0.83
C SER A 37 -5.84 4.81 -0.96
N ARG A 38 -5.02 3.74 -0.98
CA ARG A 38 -3.59 3.87 -1.27
C ARG A 38 -3.44 4.40 -2.70
N PRO A 39 -2.96 5.64 -2.88
CA PRO A 39 -2.68 6.15 -4.21
C PRO A 39 -1.64 5.21 -4.81
N GLN A 40 -1.92 4.72 -6.01
CA GLN A 40 -0.93 4.00 -6.78
C GLN A 40 0.28 4.94 -6.94
N THR A 41 1.42 4.52 -6.41
CA THR A 41 2.62 5.34 -6.35
C THR A 41 3.11 5.65 -7.77
N ASP A 42 3.80 6.77 -7.95
CA ASP A 42 4.47 7.07 -9.23
C ASP A 42 5.41 5.93 -9.64
N ASP A 43 5.99 5.23 -8.67
CA ASP A 43 6.84 4.05 -8.86
C ASP A 43 6.07 2.87 -9.47
N GLU A 44 4.87 2.56 -8.97
CA GLU A 44 4.02 1.52 -9.54
C GLU A 44 3.57 1.86 -10.96
N GLN A 45 3.28 3.14 -11.24
CA GLN A 45 2.96 3.59 -12.59
C GLN A 45 4.16 3.44 -13.53
N ASN A 46 5.35 3.84 -13.09
CA ASN A 46 6.57 3.73 -13.88
C ASN A 46 6.95 2.26 -14.17
N GLN A 47 6.83 1.38 -13.17
CA GLN A 47 7.03 -0.06 -13.37
C GLN A 47 6.02 -0.64 -14.36
N ALA A 48 4.76 -0.21 -14.31
CA ALA A 48 3.73 -0.65 -15.26
C ALA A 48 4.02 -0.17 -16.70
N ILE A 49 4.60 1.03 -16.87
CA ILE A 49 5.06 1.52 -18.17
C ILE A 49 6.19 0.62 -18.70
N LEU A 50 7.21 0.37 -17.88
CA LEU A 50 8.34 -0.49 -18.26
C LEU A 50 7.88 -1.91 -18.63
N GLN A 51 6.94 -2.47 -17.88
CA GLN A 51 6.41 -3.79 -18.19
C GLN A 51 5.65 -3.85 -19.52
N ARG A 52 4.98 -2.76 -19.91
CA ARG A 52 4.34 -2.65 -21.23
C ARG A 52 5.35 -2.49 -22.36
N GLU A 53 6.46 -1.80 -22.11
CA GLU A 53 7.53 -1.61 -23.08
C GLU A 53 8.41 -2.85 -23.26
N PHE A 54 8.64 -3.60 -22.19
CA PHE A 54 9.46 -4.81 -22.16
C PHE A 54 8.63 -6.02 -21.69
N PRO A 55 7.63 -6.47 -22.48
CA PRO A 55 6.78 -7.60 -22.10
C PRO A 55 7.53 -8.94 -22.01
N ASN A 56 8.74 -9.00 -22.57
CA ASN A 56 9.61 -10.18 -22.48
C ASN A 56 10.45 -10.22 -21.20
N ILE A 57 10.44 -9.14 -20.41
CA ILE A 57 11.21 -9.04 -19.17
C ILE A 57 10.29 -9.25 -17.97
N ASP A 58 10.76 -10.06 -17.01
CA ASP A 58 10.04 -10.36 -15.79
C ASP A 58 9.81 -9.10 -14.94
N SER A 59 8.61 -8.99 -14.36
CA SER A 59 8.23 -7.86 -13.49
C SER A 59 9.14 -7.73 -12.27
N SER A 60 9.64 -8.85 -11.75
CA SER A 60 10.57 -8.85 -10.61
C SER A 60 11.92 -8.22 -10.97
N LEU A 61 12.42 -8.44 -12.18
CA LEU A 61 13.66 -7.83 -12.65
C LEU A 61 13.47 -6.33 -12.89
N ILE A 62 12.35 -5.94 -13.49
CA ILE A 62 11.98 -4.52 -13.66
C ILE A 62 11.90 -3.82 -12.31
N ALA A 63 11.24 -4.42 -11.32
CA ALA A 63 11.13 -3.84 -9.98
C ALA A 63 12.48 -3.74 -9.27
N ALA A 64 13.39 -4.71 -9.47
CA ALA A 64 14.74 -4.67 -8.90
C ALA A 64 15.58 -3.52 -9.50
N ILE A 65 15.60 -3.38 -10.83
CA ILE A 65 16.36 -2.31 -11.50
C ILE A 65 15.73 -0.94 -11.26
N TYR A 66 14.40 -0.87 -11.25
CA TYR A 66 13.69 0.36 -10.94
C TYR A 66 13.89 0.78 -9.47
N GLY A 67 13.89 -0.17 -8.53
CA GLY A 67 14.20 0.10 -7.13
C GLY A 67 15.64 0.55 -6.89
N ASP A 68 16.60 0.07 -7.70
CA ASP A 68 18.00 0.50 -7.64
C ASP A 68 18.22 1.89 -8.27
N SER A 69 17.63 2.13 -9.45
CA SER A 69 17.82 3.39 -10.17
C SER A 69 16.91 4.54 -9.70
N GLY A 70 15.71 4.22 -9.19
CA GLY A 70 14.66 5.17 -8.83
C GLY A 70 14.15 6.03 -10.00
N SER A 71 14.45 5.64 -11.25
CA SER A 71 14.17 6.46 -12.43
C SER A 71 13.70 5.61 -13.60
N LEU A 72 12.57 6.01 -14.18
CA LEU A 72 11.98 5.38 -15.35
C LEU A 72 12.97 5.35 -16.52
N SER A 73 13.59 6.50 -16.83
CA SER A 73 14.50 6.63 -17.96
C SER A 73 15.76 5.80 -17.78
N ALA A 74 16.37 5.81 -16.58
CA ALA A 74 17.57 5.02 -16.31
C ALA A 74 17.27 3.52 -16.37
N THR A 75 16.16 3.07 -15.77
CA THR A 75 15.72 1.68 -15.86
C THR A 75 15.49 1.28 -17.31
N ARG A 76 14.84 2.15 -18.09
CA ARG A 76 14.58 1.90 -19.51
C ARG A 76 15.85 1.65 -20.30
N GLU A 77 16.89 2.47 -20.13
CA GLU A 77 18.16 2.27 -20.83
C GLU A 77 18.82 0.95 -20.42
N MET A 78 18.83 0.63 -19.12
CA MET A 78 19.37 -0.65 -18.64
C MET A 78 18.60 -1.86 -19.19
N LEU A 79 17.27 -1.76 -19.33
CA LEU A 79 16.45 -2.82 -19.92
C LEU A 79 16.62 -2.92 -21.45
N GLN A 80 17.03 -1.86 -22.14
CA GLN A 80 17.34 -1.91 -23.58
C GLN A 80 18.68 -2.56 -23.88
N GLU A 81 19.62 -2.54 -22.92
CA GLU A 81 20.93 -3.17 -23.07
C GLU A 81 20.89 -4.70 -22.82
N LEU A 82 19.77 -5.23 -22.33
CA LEU A 82 19.52 -6.66 -22.09
C LEU A 82 18.93 -7.36 -23.32
#